data_AF-A0A9W6ZUF4-F1
#
_entry.id   AF-A0A9W6ZUF4-F1
#
_cell.length_a   1.000
_cell.length_b   1.000
_cell.length_c   1.000
_cell.angle_alpha   90.00
_cell.angle_beta   90.00
_cell.angle_gamma   90.00
#
_symmetry.space_group_name_H-M   'P 1'
#
loop_
_entity.id
_entity.type
_entity.pdbx_description
1 polymer ?
#
loop_
_entity_poly.entity_id
_entity_poly.type
_entity_poly.pdbx_seq_one_letter_code
_entity_poly.pdbx_strand_id
1 'polypeptide(L)' 'LVYVESHLSNTATKFYGELTQQMLKLADAPGSDNGTGFFQTLASFKIRELYEKKAARTKAESKEAVAQ' A
#
# COMPACT_ATOMS: atom_id res chain seq x y z
N LEU A 1 17.09 2.24 -2.37
CA LEU A 1 15.67 1.88 -2.13
C LEU A 1 14.95 1.50 -3.42
N VAL A 2 14.92 2.38 -4.42
CA VAL A 2 14.28 2.15 -5.73
C VAL A 2 14.69 0.83 -6.40
N TYR A 3 15.97 0.46 -6.37
CA TYR A 3 16.44 -0.81 -6.93
C TYR A 3 15.86 -2.04 -6.22
N VAL A 4 15.72 -2.00 -4.89
CA VAL A 4 15.10 -3.10 -4.13
C VAL A 4 13.60 -3.15 -4.40
N GLU A 5 12.95 -1.98 -4.44
CA GLU A 5 11.53 -1.84 -4.79
C GLU A 5 11.24 -2.42 -6.18
N SER A 6 12.09 -2.18 -7.18
CA SER A 6 11.87 -2.65 -8.55
C SER A 6 11.95 -4.16 -8.72
N HIS A 7 12.60 -4.86 -7.80
CA HIS A 7 12.72 -6.32 -7.81
C HIS A 7 11.66 -7.02 -6.96
N LEU A 8 10.87 -6.26 -6.18
CA LEU A 8 9.83 -6.82 -5.33
C LEU A 8 8.49 -6.87 -6.07
N SER A 9 7.89 -8.05 -6.03
CA SER A 9 6.56 -8.29 -6.60
C SER A 9 5.47 -8.18 -5.52
N ASN A 10 4.23 -7.94 -5.94
CA ASN A 10 3.06 -7.91 -5.05
C ASN A 10 3.16 -6.88 -3.91
N THR A 11 3.73 -5.70 -4.16
CA THR A 11 3.96 -4.67 -3.13
C THR A 11 2.74 -3.80 -2.81
N ALA A 12 1.61 -3.99 -3.49
CA ALA A 12 0.41 -3.13 -3.38
C ALA A 12 0.68 -1.63 -3.64
N THR A 13 1.72 -1.34 -4.42
CA THR A 13 2.01 0.00 -4.93
C THR A 13 1.04 0.34 -6.07
N LYS A 14 0.57 1.59 -6.13
CA LYS A 14 -0.29 2.13 -7.19
C LYS A 14 0.52 2.61 -8.39
N PHE A 15 1.76 3.01 -8.17
CA PHE A 15 2.70 3.44 -9.19
C PHE A 15 4.13 3.11 -8.77
N TYR A 16 5.03 3.06 -9.75
CA TYR A 16 6.45 2.76 -9.52
C TYR A 16 7.11 3.83 -8.66
N GLY A 17 7.83 3.43 -7.61
CA GLY A 17 8.52 4.35 -6.71
C GLY A 17 7.63 4.86 -5.56
N GLU A 18 6.36 4.45 -5.48
CA GLU A 18 5.46 4.88 -4.40
C GLU A 18 6.05 4.51 -3.02
N LEU A 19 6.66 3.33 -2.88
CA LEU A 19 7.23 2.90 -1.60
C LEU A 19 8.39 3.82 -1.22
N THR A 20 9.33 4.04 -2.14
CA THR A 20 10.46 4.95 -1.90
C THR A 20 9.97 6.36 -1.57
N GLN A 21 8.95 6.87 -2.26
CA GLN A 21 8.38 8.18 -1.98
C GLN A 21 7.79 8.28 -0.58
N GLN A 22 7.08 7.25 -0.10
CA GLN A 22 6.55 7.26 1.28
C GLN A 22 7.68 7.19 2.32
N MET A 23 8.74 6.45 2.03
CA MET A 23 9.92 6.38 2.89
C MET A 23 10.64 7.72 3.01
N LEU A 24 10.76 8.46 1.89
CA LEU A 24 11.36 9.81 1.88
C LEU A 24 10.53 10.85 2.66
N LYS A 25 9.21 10.70 2.74
CA LYS A 25 8.36 11.59 3.56
C LYS A 25 8.61 11.42 5.05
N LEU A 26 9.11 10.27 5.47
CA LEU A 26 9.40 9.93 6.85
C LEU A 26 10.92 9.74 7.06
N ALA A 27 11.74 10.46 6.30
CA ALA A 27 13.19 10.30 6.33
C ALA A 27 13.82 10.52 7.73
N ASP A 28 13.24 11.39 8.55
CA ASP A 28 13.73 11.66 9.91
C ASP A 28 13.21 10.66 10.97
N ALA A 29 12.34 9.73 10.57
CA ALA A 29 11.79 8.73 11.50
C ALA A 29 12.82 7.61 11.79
N PRO A 30 12.85 7.06 13.01
CA PRO A 30 13.72 5.92 13.32
C PRO A 30 13.36 4.73 12.43
N GLY A 31 14.35 4.17 11.74
CA GLY A 31 14.16 3.04 10.83
C GLY A 31 13.82 3.42 9.38
N SER A 32 13.87 4.70 9.03
CA SER A 32 13.62 5.22 7.67
C SER A 32 14.62 4.76 6.61
N ASP A 33 15.83 4.39 7.04
CA ASP A 33 16.97 4.02 6.21
C ASP A 33 17.21 2.51 6.12
N ASN A 34 16.36 1.71 6.77
CA ASN A 34 16.53 0.26 6.85
C ASN A 34 15.22 -0.52 6.66
N GLY A 35 15.29 -1.84 6.87
CA GLY A 35 14.18 -2.76 6.66
C GLY A 35 12.94 -2.49 7.53
N THR A 36 13.10 -1.80 8.66
CA THR A 36 11.99 -1.53 9.59
C THR A 36 10.95 -0.61 8.97
N GLY A 37 11.36 0.60 8.57
CA GLY A 37 10.47 1.54 7.91
C GLY A 37 10.00 1.02 6.55
N PHE A 38 10.86 0.27 5.86
CA PHE A 38 10.52 -0.36 4.58
C PHE A 38 9.34 -1.33 4.72
N PHE A 39 9.41 -2.29 5.65
CA PHE A 39 8.35 -3.28 5.83
C PHE A 39 7.11 -2.71 6.53
N GLN A 40 7.25 -1.71 7.39
CA GLN A 40 6.11 -0.96 7.93
C GLN A 40 5.33 -0.27 6.80
N THR A 41 6.02 0.39 5.88
CA THR A 41 5.41 1.02 4.70
C THR A 41 4.73 -0.04 3.82
N LEU A 42 5.40 -1.17 3.54
CA LEU A 42 4.82 -2.28 2.78
C LEU A 42 3.54 -2.84 3.44
N ALA A 43 3.56 -3.04 4.76
CA ALA A 43 2.39 -3.51 5.51
C ALA A 43 1.22 -2.53 5.39
N SER A 44 1.51 -1.22 5.48
CA SER A 44 0.48 -0.17 5.31
C SER A 44 -0.19 -0.23 3.92
N PHE A 45 0.57 -0.52 2.86
CA PHE A 45 0.02 -0.68 1.52
C PHE A 45 -0.87 -1.91 1.38
N LYS A 46 -0.52 -3.01 2.03
CA LYS A 46 -1.36 -4.21 2.05
C LYS A 46 -2.65 -4.01 2.84
N ILE A 47 -2.61 -3.26 3.93
CA ILE A 47 -3.82 -2.87 4.67
C ILE A 47 -4.72 -2.01 3.77
N ARG A 48 -4.16 -1.03 3.05
CA ARG A 48 -4.89 -0.22 2.06
C ARG A 48 -5.56 -1.08 0.99
N GLU A 49 -4.80 -1.98 0.36
CA GLU A 49 -5.32 -2.90 -0.67
C GLU A 49 -6.49 -3.75 -0.15
N LEU A 50 -6.37 -4.30 1.07
CA LEU A 50 -7.43 -5.08 1.71
C LEU A 50 -8.66 -4.22 2.02
N TYR A 51 -8.47 -3.00 2.52
CA TYR A 51 -9.55 -2.09 2.83
C TYR A 51 -10.32 -1.69 1.57
N GLU A 52 -9.62 -1.28 0.52
CA GLU A 52 -10.23 -0.92 -0.77
C GLU A 52 -11.00 -2.09 -1.38
N LYS A 53 -10.45 -3.31 -1.32
CA LYS A 53 -11.12 -4.53 -1.81
C LYS A 53 -12.41 -4.82 -1.05
N LYS A 54 -12.39 -4.72 0.28
CA LYS A 54 -13.58 -4.92 1.12
C LYS A 54 -14.63 -3.83 0.87
N ALA A 55 -14.21 -2.57 0.82
CA ALA A 55 -15.10 -1.44 0.57
C ALA A 55 -15.75 -1.52 -0.82
N ALA A 56 -15.00 -1.92 -1.86
CA ALA A 56 -15.53 -2.14 -3.20
C ALA A 56 -16.58 -3.26 -3.22
N ARG A 57 -16.32 -4.36 -2.51
CA ARG A 57 -17.28 -5.46 -2.36
C ARG A 57 -18.58 -4.98 -1.70
N THR A 58 -18.50 -4.28 -0.57
CA THR A 58 -19.68 -3.75 0.11
C THR A 58 -20.48 -2.78 -0.76
N LYS A 59 -19.80 -1.95 -1.58
CA LYS A 59 -20.46 -1.06 -2.54
C LYS A 59 -21.15 -1.81 -3.69
N ALA A 60 -20.63 -2.96 -4.10
CA ALA A 60 -21.28 -3.78 -5.12
C ALA A 60 -22.56 -4.44 -4.56
N GLU A 61 -22.45 -5.04 -3.37
CA GLU A 61 -23.57 -5.68 -2.66
C GLU A 61 -24.72 -4.67 -2.38
N SER A 62 -24.41 -3.43 -2.03
CA SER A 62 -25.44 -2.40 -1.81
C SER A 62 -26.09 -1.89 -3.10
N LYS A 63 -25.39 -1.90 -4.24
CA LYS A 63 -25.98 -1.52 -5.53
C LYS A 63 -26.95 -2.58 -6.05
N GLU A 64 -26.64 -3.86 -5.85
CA GLU A 64 -27.51 -4.97 -6.23
C GLU A 64 -28.81 -4.97 -5.40
N ALA A 65 -28.74 -4.63 -4.11
CA ALA A 65 -29.91 -4.54 -3.23
C ALA A 65 -30.86 -3.36 -3.54
N VAL A 66 -30.39 -2.32 -4.22
CA VAL A 66 -31.21 -1.14 -4.61
C VAL A 66 -31.79 -1.27 -6.02
N ALA A 67 -31.29 -2.23 -6.81
CA ALA A 67 -31.78 -2.54 -8.16
C ALA A 67 -32.87 -3.63 -8.18
N GLN A 68 -33.23 -4.20 -7.02
CA GLN A 68 -34.36 -5.11 -6.80
C GLN A 68 -35.51 -4.35 -6.16
#